data_AF-A0A0M5IQX7-F1
#
_entry.id   AF-A0A0M5IQX7-F1
#
_cell.length_a   1.000
_cell.length_b   1.000
_cell.length_c   1.000
_cell.angle_alpha   90.00
_cell.angle_beta   90.00
_cell.angle_gamma   90.00
#
_symmetry.space_group_name_H-M   'P 1'
#
loop_
_entity.id
_entity.type
_entity.pdbx_description
1 polymer ?
#
loop_
_entity_poly.entity_id
_entity_poly.type
_entity_poly.pdbx_seq_one_letter_code
_entity_poly.pdbx_strand_id
1 'polypeptide(L)'
;MRRLLTGYAVSFNRRHKRCGHLFQNRYKSIVCEEEPYLLELIRYIHLNPLRAGMVASLEELSRGTLLVIFLLIHFVQLVHSHHATFSQT
;
A
#
# COMPACT_ATOMS: atom_id res chain seq x y z
N MET A 1 12.27 -5.37 4.88
CA MET A 1 12.17 -5.19 3.40
C MET A 1 13.37 -5.67 2.59
N ARG A 2 14.63 -5.49 3.02
CA ARG A 2 15.82 -5.88 2.23
C ARG A 2 15.79 -7.33 1.72
N ARG A 3 15.53 -8.31 2.60
CA ARG A 3 15.53 -9.74 2.23
C ARG A 3 14.49 -10.07 1.15
N LEU A 4 13.27 -9.55 1.30
CA LEU A 4 12.17 -9.78 0.36
C LEU A 4 12.46 -9.20 -1.03
N LEU A 5 12.83 -7.92 -1.09
CA LEU A 5 13.12 -7.24 -2.36
C LEU A 5 14.36 -7.82 -3.04
N THR A 6 15.39 -8.16 -2.28
CA THR A 6 16.60 -8.78 -2.83
C THR A 6 16.31 -10.17 -3.38
N GLY A 7 15.57 -11.01 -2.62
CA GLY A 7 15.18 -12.33 -3.08
C GLY A 7 14.33 -12.29 -4.35
N TYR A 8 13.36 -11.37 -4.41
CA TYR A 8 12.56 -11.16 -5.61
C TYR A 8 13.41 -10.70 -6.80
N ALA A 9 14.28 -9.69 -6.61
CA ALA A 9 15.13 -9.17 -7.67
C ALA A 9 16.08 -10.24 -8.24
N VAL A 10 16.68 -11.05 -7.37
CA VAL A 10 17.54 -12.17 -7.79
C VAL A 10 16.76 -13.20 -8.60
N SER A 11 15.59 -13.62 -8.10
CA SER A 11 14.74 -14.60 -8.78
C SER A 11 14.26 -14.10 -10.15
N PHE A 12 13.80 -12.85 -10.22
CA PHE A 12 13.37 -12.20 -11.46
C PHE A 12 14.51 -12.10 -12.48
N ASN A 13 15.67 -11.59 -12.06
CA ASN A 13 16.82 -11.44 -12.95
C ASN A 13 17.29 -12.79 -13.50
N ARG A 14 17.31 -13.85 -12.67
CA ARG A 14 17.65 -15.21 -13.11
C ARG A 14 16.65 -15.75 -14.12
N ARG A 15 15.34 -15.56 -13.89
CA ARG A 15 14.26 -16.02 -14.78
C ARG A 15 14.31 -15.32 -16.15
N HIS A 16 14.58 -14.02 -16.17
CA HIS A 16 14.55 -13.21 -17.38
C HIS A 16 15.93 -13.03 -18.04
N LYS A 17 16.97 -13.74 -17.56
CA LYS A 17 18.37 -13.61 -18.02
C LYS A 17 18.86 -12.16 -18.02
N ARG A 18 18.43 -11.37 -17.03
CA ARG A 18 18.83 -9.96 -16.84
C ARG A 18 19.91 -9.84 -15.77
N CYS A 19 20.70 -8.78 -15.83
CA CYS A 19 21.65 -8.38 -14.80
C CYS A 19 21.40 -6.93 -14.38
N GLY A 20 21.86 -6.56 -13.18
CA GLY A 20 21.75 -5.20 -12.64
C GLY A 20 20.52 -4.96 -11.75
N HIS A 21 20.29 -3.68 -11.45
CA HIS A 21 19.23 -3.23 -10.55
C HIS A 21 17.84 -3.42 -11.17
N LEU A 22 16.95 -4.09 -10.43
CA LEU A 22 15.54 -4.24 -10.82
C LEU A 22 14.68 -3.05 -10.36
N PHE A 23 14.90 -2.57 -9.14
CA PHE A 23 14.16 -1.45 -8.56
C PHE A 23 14.93 -0.15 -8.76
N GLN A 24 14.24 0.91 -9.18
CA GLN A 24 14.84 2.23 -9.43
C GLN A 24 15.31 2.91 -8.14
N ASN A 25 14.56 2.76 -7.04
CA ASN A 25 14.85 3.41 -5.76
C ASN A 25 14.76 2.44 -4.60
N ARG A 26 15.33 2.84 -3.46
CA ARG A 26 15.18 2.11 -2.19
C ARG A 26 13.73 2.24 -1.68
N TYR A 27 13.27 1.20 -1.00
CA TYR A 27 11.99 1.22 -0.28
C TYR A 27 11.99 2.36 0.76
N LYS A 28 10.88 3.09 0.84
CA LYS A 28 10.62 4.12 1.85
C LYS A 28 9.74 3.54 2.95
N SER A 29 10.10 3.80 4.20
CA SER A 29 9.32 3.44 5.40
C SER A 29 9.05 4.71 6.18
N ILE A 30 7.78 5.08 6.32
CA ILE A 30 7.35 6.31 7.02
C ILE A 30 6.38 5.88 8.11
N VAL A 31 6.62 6.31 9.34
CA VAL A 31 5.70 6.07 10.46
C VAL A 31 4.50 7.01 10.26
N CYS A 32 3.29 6.46 10.33
CA CYS A 32 2.05 7.22 10.25
C CYS A 32 1.50 7.37 11.66
N GLU A 33 1.64 8.55 12.27
CA GLU A 33 1.22 8.81 13.65
C GLU A 33 -0.16 9.49 13.70
N GLU A 34 -0.49 10.26 12.68
CA GLU A 34 -1.73 11.06 12.63
C GLU A 34 -2.81 10.38 11.76
N GLU A 35 -4.02 10.29 12.31
CA GLU A 35 -5.19 9.72 11.61
C GLU A 35 -5.56 10.46 10.31
N PRO A 36 -5.54 11.81 10.23
CA PRO A 36 -5.78 12.51 8.97
C PRO A 36 -4.76 12.15 7.88
N TYR A 37 -3.49 11.97 8.25
CA TYR A 37 -2.43 11.56 7.32
C TYR A 37 -2.66 10.14 6.80
N LEU A 38 -3.06 9.21 7.69
CA LEU A 38 -3.40 7.85 7.32
C LEU A 38 -4.57 7.81 6.32
N LEU A 39 -5.63 8.58 6.57
CA LEU A 39 -6.80 8.65 5.69
C LEU A 39 -6.43 9.20 4.29
N GLU A 40 -5.59 10.22 4.23
CA GLU A 40 -5.11 10.77 2.96
C GLU A 40 -4.21 9.76 2.22
N LEU A 41 -3.33 9.05 2.93
CA LEU A 41 -2.46 8.04 2.34
C LEU A 41 -3.26 6.87 1.76
N ILE A 42 -4.28 6.39 2.47
CA ILE A 42 -5.20 5.36 1.97
C ILE A 42 -5.87 5.84 0.68
N ARG A 43 -6.43 7.05 0.68
CA ARG A 43 -7.07 7.63 -0.51
C ARG A 43 -6.08 7.72 -1.68
N TYR A 44 -4.85 8.15 -1.42
CA TYR A 44 -3.80 8.23 -2.43
C TYR A 44 -3.49 6.86 -3.05
N ILE A 45 -3.28 5.81 -2.24
CA ILE A 45 -2.94 4.47 -2.72
C ILE A 45 -4.04 3.94 -3.66
N HIS A 46 -5.30 4.14 -3.30
CA HIS A 46 -6.43 3.68 -4.11
C HIS A 46 -6.60 4.46 -5.41
N LEU A 47 -6.39 5.78 -5.39
CA LEU A 47 -6.53 6.62 -6.58
C LEU A 47 -5.28 6.61 -7.48
N ASN A 48 -4.14 6.13 -6.99
CA ASN A 48 -2.88 6.14 -7.73
C ASN A 48 -2.95 5.44 -9.10
N PRO A 49 -3.59 4.25 -9.27
CA PRO A 49 -3.73 3.62 -10.58
C PRO A 49 -4.48 4.48 -11.60
N LEU A 50 -5.53 5.18 -11.15
CA LEU A 50 -6.28 6.13 -12.00
C LEU A 50 -5.41 7.35 -12.34
N ARG A 51 -4.73 7.93 -11.35
CA ARG A 51 -3.84 9.09 -11.54
C ARG A 51 -2.61 8.77 -12.40
N ALA A 52 -2.13 7.53 -12.34
CA ALA A 52 -1.01 7.03 -13.15
C ALA A 52 -1.44 6.60 -14.56
N GLY A 53 -2.73 6.72 -14.91
CA GLY A 53 -3.26 6.33 -16.22
C GLY A 53 -3.26 4.83 -16.48
N MET A 54 -3.17 3.99 -15.43
CA MET A 54 -3.24 2.52 -15.56
C MET A 54 -4.68 2.02 -15.77
N VAL A 55 -5.66 2.86 -15.44
CA VAL A 55 -7.09 2.56 -15.46
C VAL A 55 -7.82 3.74 -16.11
N ALA A 56 -8.83 3.47 -16.94
CA ALA A 56 -9.52 4.51 -17.71
C ALA A 56 -10.64 5.21 -16.92
N SER A 57 -11.24 4.55 -15.93
CA SER A 57 -12.38 5.09 -15.17
C SER A 57 -12.44 4.61 -13.73
N LEU A 58 -13.17 5.34 -12.88
CA LEU A 58 -13.45 4.92 -11.50
C LEU A 58 -14.19 3.58 -11.43
N GLU A 59 -14.99 3.27 -12.45
CA GLU A 59 -15.74 2.02 -12.53
C GLU A 59 -14.82 0.81 -12.79
N GLU A 60 -13.75 0.99 -13.55
CA GLU A 60 -12.76 -0.05 -13.74
C GLU A 60 -11.88 -0.23 -12.48
N LEU A 61 -11.58 0.87 -11.79
CA LEU A 61 -10.81 0.84 -10.55
C LEU A 61 -11.56 0.10 -9.43
N SER A 62 -12.87 0.35 -9.29
CA SER A 62 -13.71 -0.22 -8.24
C SER A 62 -13.69 -1.75 -8.25
N ARG A 63 -13.64 -2.38 -9.43
CA ARG A 63 -13.58 -3.85 -9.56
C ARG A 63 -12.40 -4.50 -8.83
N GLY A 64 -11.26 -3.81 -8.71
CA GLY A 64 -10.04 -4.33 -8.09
C GLY A 64 -9.75 -3.83 -6.68
N THR A 65 -10.29 -2.66 -6.28
CA THR A 65 -9.94 -2.03 -5.00
C THR A 65 -10.96 -2.22 -3.89
N LEU A 66 -12.19 -2.67 -4.17
CA LEU A 66 -13.25 -2.80 -3.17
C LEU A 66 -12.86 -3.68 -1.98
N LEU A 67 -12.20 -4.82 -2.21
CA LEU A 67 -11.77 -5.72 -1.14
C LEU A 67 -10.69 -5.08 -0.26
N VAL A 68 -9.79 -4.31 -0.85
CA VAL A 68 -8.72 -3.61 -0.12
C VAL A 68 -9.28 -2.44 0.68
N ILE A 69 -10.23 -1.68 0.11
CA ILE A 69 -10.93 -0.59 0.79
C ILE A 69 -11.71 -1.13 1.99
N PHE A 70 -12.43 -2.25 1.81
CA PHE A 70 -13.21 -2.86 2.88
C PHE A 70 -12.33 -3.34 4.02
N LEU A 71 -11.23 -4.03 3.72
CA LEU A 71 -10.26 -4.48 4.73
C LEU A 71 -9.57 -3.31 5.46
N LEU A 72 -9.25 -2.22 4.74
CA LEU A 72 -8.62 -1.04 5.34
C LEU A 72 -9.58 -0.25 6.23
N ILE A 73 -10.84 -0.07 5.84
CA ILE A 73 -11.87 0.55 6.68
C ILE A 73 -12.06 -0.27 7.96
N HIS A 74 -12.18 -1.59 7.83
CA HIS A 74 -12.37 -2.47 8.98
C HIS A 74 -11.16 -2.48 9.91
N PHE A 75 -9.94 -2.39 9.36
CA PHE A 75 -8.71 -2.27 10.13
C PHE A 75 -8.60 -0.93 10.86
N VAL A 76 -8.92 0.19 10.19
CA VAL A 76 -8.92 1.52 10.81
C VAL A 76 -9.96 1.61 11.93
N GLN A 77 -11.17 1.07 11.70
CA GLN A 77 -12.20 0.99 12.73
C GLN A 77 -11.75 0.15 13.93
N LEU A 78 -11.11 -1.00 13.70
CA LEU A 78 -10.56 -1.85 14.76
C LEU A 78 -9.50 -1.09 15.58
N VAL A 79 -8.58 -0.38 14.92
CA VAL A 79 -7.55 0.43 15.58
C VAL A 79 -8.20 1.54 16.41
N HIS A 80 -9.19 2.25 15.86
CA HIS A 80 -9.90 3.31 16.56
C HIS A 80 -10.64 2.78 17.81
N SER A 81 -11.25 1.59 17.73
CA SER A 81 -11.89 0.93 18.87
C SER A 81 -10.91 0.58 20.00
N HIS A 82 -9.68 0.18 19.66
CA HIS A 82 -8.64 -0.14 20.65
C HIS A 82 -8.05 1.11 21.33
N HIS A 83 -7.92 2.23 20.61
CA HIS A 83 -7.48 3.50 21.21
C HIS A 83 -8.54 4.08 22.16
N ALA A 84 -9.83 3.95 21.84
CA ALA A 84 -10.92 4.40 22.69
C ALA A 84 -10.98 3.66 24.04
N THR A 85 -10.50 2.41 24.10
CA THR A 85 -10.45 1.62 25.34
C THR A 85 -9.29 1.99 26.26
N PHE A 86 -8.23 2.60 25.73
CA PHE A 86 -7.01 2.94 26.49
C PHE A 86 -7.07 4.35 27.12
N SER A 87 -7.99 5.20 26.69
CA SER A 87 -8.15 6.57 27.21
C SER A 87 -9.08 6.66 28.43
N GLN A 88 -9.63 5.55 28.93
CA GLN A 88 -10.54 5.49 30.09
C GLN A 88 -9.89 4.90 31.36
N THR A 89 -8.58 4.73 31.39
CA THR A 89 -7.79 4.37 32.59
C THR A 89 -6.74 5.43 32.84
#